data_AF-A0A271J0K8-F1
#
_entry.id   AF-A0A271J0K8-F1
#
_cell.length_a   1.000
_cell.length_b   1.000
_cell.length_c   1.000
_cell.angle_alpha   90.00
_cell.angle_beta   90.00
_cell.angle_gamma   90.00
#
_symmetry.space_group_name_H-M   'P 1'
#
loop_
_entity.id
_entity.type
_entity.pdbx_description
1 polymer ?
#
loop_
_entity_poly.entity_id
_entity_poly.type
_entity_poly.pdbx_seq_one_letter_code
_entity_poly.pdbx_strand_id
1 'polypeptide(L)' 'MSPSRAVFAHRGFQLRLRAEAGTFAFEIRDRDLTLHTSAPDFRSPHAAERAARRFVDDALGAFAAASNAYAA' A
#
# COMPACT_ATOMS: atom_id res chain seq x y z
N MET A 1 23.30 -6.02 -7.66
CA MET A 1 22.53 -5.22 -6.68
C MET A 1 21.11 -5.73 -6.67
N SER A 2 20.70 -6.50 -5.65
CA SER A 2 19.30 -6.88 -5.51
C SER A 2 18.47 -5.63 -5.21
N PRO A 3 17.36 -5.35 -5.93
CA PRO A 3 16.49 -4.25 -5.58
C PRO A 3 15.95 -4.54 -4.18
N SER A 4 16.37 -3.73 -3.21
CA SER A 4 16.03 -3.89 -1.80
C SER A 4 14.53 -3.75 -1.62
N ARG A 5 13.84 -4.91 -1.57
CA ARG A 5 12.45 -5.00 -1.13
C ARG A 5 12.38 -4.55 0.33
N ALA A 6 11.78 -3.39 0.58
CA ALA A 6 11.44 -2.96 1.93
C ALA A 6 10.03 -3.46 2.24
N VAL A 7 9.87 -4.16 3.37
CA VAL A 7 8.60 -4.72 3.81
C VAL A 7 8.29 -4.16 5.20
N PHE A 8 7.08 -3.64 5.38
CA PHE A 8 6.62 -3.08 6.65
C PHE A 8 5.14 -3.34 6.86
N ALA A 9 4.68 -3.23 8.11
CA ALA A 9 3.28 -3.42 8.47
C ALA A 9 2.58 -2.07 8.68
N HIS A 10 1.30 -1.97 8.28
CA HIS A 10 0.45 -0.81 8.55
C HIS A 10 -1.01 -1.24 8.68
N ARG A 11 -1.64 -0.93 9.82
CA ARG A 11 -3.06 -1.27 10.10
C ARG A 11 -3.43 -2.76 9.89
N GLY A 12 -2.48 -3.67 10.14
CA GLY A 12 -2.66 -5.11 9.93
C GLY A 12 -2.33 -5.60 8.51
N PHE A 13 -2.06 -4.70 7.56
CA PHE A 13 -1.64 -5.05 6.21
C PHE A 13 -0.11 -5.05 6.10
N GLN A 14 0.41 -5.91 5.23
CA GLN A 14 1.80 -5.90 4.82
C GLN A 14 1.96 -5.01 3.58
N LEU A 15 2.84 -4.02 3.68
CA LEU A 15 3.21 -3.10 2.61
C LEU A 15 4.60 -3.50 2.10
N ARG A 16 4.73 -3.70 0.78
CA ARG A 16 6.00 -4.05 0.15
C ARG A 16 6.35 -3.00 -0.89
N LEU A 17 7.56 -2.44 -0.79
CA LEU A 17 8.10 -1.58 -1.84
C LEU A 17 8.87 -2.41 -2.86
N ARG A 18 8.69 -2.05 -4.12
CA ARG A 18 9.43 -2.60 -5.25
C ARG A 18 10.10 -1.46 -6.00
N ALA A 19 11.39 -1.57 -6.24
CA ALA A 19 12.11 -0.69 -7.16
C ALA A 19 12.05 -1.27 -8.58
N GLU A 20 11.78 -0.44 -9.57
CA GLU A 20 11.65 -0.82 -10.97
C GLU A 20 12.18 0.31 -11.88
N ALA A 21 13.25 0.04 -12.64
CA ALA A 21 13.84 0.98 -13.61
C ALA A 21 14.08 2.43 -13.10
N GLY A 22 14.40 2.62 -11.82
CA GLY A 22 14.66 3.93 -11.22
C GLY A 22 13.42 4.62 -10.63
N THR A 23 12.25 3.99 -10.72
CA THR A 23 11.05 4.37 -9.98
C THR A 23 10.71 3.30 -8.93
N PHE A 24 9.68 3.58 -8.14
CA PHE A 24 9.21 2.73 -7.07
C PHE A 24 7.71 2.48 -7.22
N ALA A 25 7.27 1.29 -6.81
CA ALA A 25 5.88 0.88 -6.67
C ALA A 25 5.66 0.31 -5.28
N PHE A 26 4.40 0.10 -4.90
CA PHE A 26 4.05 -0.60 -3.68
C PHE A 26 3.00 -1.70 -3.93
N GLU A 27 3.06 -2.74 -3.11
CA GLU A 27 2.05 -3.79 -3.00
C GLU A 27 1.45 -3.76 -1.59
N ILE A 28 0.14 -3.97 -1.50
CA ILE A 28 -0.59 -4.17 -0.24
C ILE A 28 -1.01 -5.63 -0.19
N ARG A 29 -0.67 -6.31 0.89
CA ARG A 29 -0.95 -7.72 1.11
C ARG A 29 -1.61 -7.96 2.46
N ASP A 30 -2.43 -8.99 2.51
CA ASP A 30 -2.87 -9.62 3.75
C ASP A 30 -2.53 -11.11 3.67
N ARG A 31 -1.71 -11.60 4.60
CA ARG A 31 -1.14 -12.96 4.55
C ARG A 31 -0.54 -13.27 3.17
N ASP A 32 -1.06 -14.29 2.49
CA ASP A 32 -0.60 -14.74 1.18
C ASP A 32 -1.30 -14.05 0.01
N LEU A 33 -2.28 -13.19 0.27
CA LEU A 33 -3.08 -12.50 -0.75
C LEU A 33 -2.52 -11.12 -1.07
N THR A 34 -2.30 -10.84 -2.36
CA THR A 34 -2.06 -9.47 -2.85
C THR A 34 -3.41 -8.79 -3.08
N LEU A 35 -3.67 -7.72 -2.33
CA LEU A 35 -4.91 -6.95 -2.41
C LEU A 35 -4.80 -5.80 -3.43
N HIS A 36 -3.62 -5.21 -3.54
CA HIS A 36 -3.37 -4.09 -4.44
C HIS A 36 -1.92 -4.04 -4.89
N THR A 37 -1.69 -3.53 -6.09
CA THR A 37 -0.36 -3.22 -6.64
C THR A 37 -0.45 -1.90 -7.38
N SER A 38 0.40 -0.95 -7.00
CA SER A 38 0.48 0.34 -7.68
C SER A 38 1.29 0.23 -8.97
N ALA A 39 1.12 1.21 -9.85
CA ALA A 39 2.09 1.44 -10.92
C ALA A 39 3.47 1.87 -10.34
N PRO A 40 4.57 1.72 -11.11
CA PRO A 40 5.90 2.19 -10.72
C PRO A 40 6.09 3.67 -11.10
N ASP A 41 5.35 4.57 -10.45
CA ASP A 41 5.30 6.00 -10.74
C ASP A 41 5.95 6.88 -9.65
N PHE A 42 6.37 6.29 -8.53
CA PHE A 42 6.98 7.04 -7.44
C PHE A 42 8.48 7.27 -7.68
N ARG A 43 8.93 8.51 -7.49
CA ARG A 43 10.34 8.90 -7.68
C ARG A 43 11.25 8.55 -6.50
N SER A 44 10.69 8.19 -5.35
CA SER A 44 11.46 7.83 -4.16
C SER A 44 10.74 6.75 -3.35
N PRO A 45 11.49 5.93 -2.59
CA PRO A 45 10.89 4.86 -1.78
C PRO A 45 9.97 5.45 -0.70
N HIS A 46 10.33 6.59 -0.11
CA HIS A 46 9.48 7.29 0.88
C HIS A 46 8.19 7.82 0.28
N ALA A 47 8.17 8.23 -0.99
CA ALA A 47 6.94 8.64 -1.66
C ALA A 47 6.00 7.44 -1.84
N ALA A 48 6.53 6.30 -2.32
CA ALA A 48 5.76 5.06 -2.46
C ALA A 48 5.23 4.55 -1.11
N GLU A 49 6.06 4.60 -0.05
CA GLU A 49 5.61 4.21 1.29
C GLU A 49 4.47 5.09 1.81
N ARG A 50 4.61 6.41 1.71
CA ARG A 50 3.54 7.32 2.16
C ARG A 50 2.26 7.12 1.38
N ALA A 51 2.37 6.89 0.06
CA ALA A 51 1.22 6.58 -0.79
C ALA A 51 0.55 5.26 -0.37
N ALA A 52 1.33 4.21 -0.09
CA ALA A 52 0.83 2.93 0.38
C ALA A 52 0.06 3.04 1.70
N ARG A 53 0.63 3.76 2.69
CA ARG A 53 -0.02 4.01 3.99
C ARG A 53 -1.32 4.78 3.82
N ARG A 54 -1.28 5.85 3.03
CA ARG A 54 -2.45 6.68 2.76
C ARG A 54 -3.55 5.90 2.05
N PHE A 55 -3.21 5.06 1.07
CA PHE A 55 -4.18 4.20 0.40
C PHE A 55 -4.93 3.31 1.40
N VAL A 56 -4.21 2.67 2.33
CA VAL A 56 -4.83 1.84 3.38
C VAL A 56 -5.72 2.67 4.29
N ASP A 57 -5.24 3.82 4.77
CA ASP A 57 -6.01 4.67 5.67
C ASP A 57 -7.29 5.20 4.99
N ASP A 58 -7.20 5.63 3.73
CA ASP A 58 -8.33 6.13 2.94
C ASP A 58 -9.35 4.99 2.66
N ALA A 59 -8.87 3.78 2.31
CA ALA A 59 -9.72 2.62 2.06
C ALA A 59 -10.48 2.18 3.31
N LEU A 60 -9.81 2.11 4.46
CA LEU A 60 -10.45 1.79 5.74
C LEU A 60 -11.44 2.88 6.17
N GLY A 61 -11.10 4.15 5.96
CA GLY A 61 -12.00 5.27 6.22
C GLY A 61 -13.27 5.19 5.37
N ALA A 62 -13.14 4.93 4.07
CA ALA A 62 -14.26 4.75 3.16
C ALA A 62 -15.13 3.54 3.55
N PHE A 63 -14.52 2.41 3.91
CA PHE A 63 -15.24 1.23 4.37
C PHE A 63 -16.04 1.49 5.66
N ALA A 64 -15.44 2.18 6.63
CA ALA A 64 -16.12 2.53 7.88
C ALA A 64 -17.32 3.47 7.62
N ALA A 65 -17.13 4.48 6.77
CA ALA A 65 -18.21 5.40 6.38
C ALA A 65 -19.37 4.66 5.69
N ALA A 66 -19.06 3.78 4.73
CA ALA A 66 -20.08 2.98 4.03
C ALA A 66 -20.81 2.03 4.97
N SER A 67 -20.10 1.38 5.89
CA SER A 67 -20.68 0.45 6.87
C SER A 67 -21.64 1.16 7.82
N ASN A 68 -21.27 2.35 8.29
CA ASN A 68 -22.14 3.18 9.14
C ASN A 68 -23.39 3.64 8.38
N ALA A 69 -23.25 4.02 7.11
CA ALA A 69 -24.39 4.43 6.28
C ALA A 69 -25.35 3.26 5.99
N TYR A 70 -24.84 2.03 5.88
CA TYR A 70 -25.66 0.84 5.67
C TYR A 70 -26.42 0.38 6.93
N ALA A 71 -25.85 0.64 8.11
CA ALA A 71 -26.45 0.25 9.39
C ALA A 71 -27.50 1.24 9.93
N ALA A 72 -27.61 2.43 9.32
CA ALA A 72 -28.55 3.49 9.67
C ALA A 72 -29.87 3.36 8.90
#